data_AF-A0A1H8VC54-F1
#
_entry.id   AF-A0A1H8VC54-F1
#
_cell.length_a   1.000
_cell.length_b   1.000
_cell.length_c   1.000
_cell.angle_alpha   90.00
_cell.angle_beta   90.00
_cell.angle_gamma   90.00
#
_symmetry.space_group_name_H-M   'P 1'
#
loop_
_entity.id
_entity.type
_entity.pdbx_description
1 polymer ?
#
loop_
_entity_poly.entity_id
_entity_poly.type
_entity_poly.pdbx_seq_one_letter_code
_entity_poly.pdbx_strand_id
1 'polypeptide(L)' 'MNWSRVLQGFGGLSLLLGCIAVWYAFQRQLCSGGGECAPNIVYLIPGVLAVLLGVSLAVFAYRRGLAKNAIQIW' A
#
# COMPACT_ATOMS: atom_id res chain seq x y z
N MET A 1 2.42 -5.89 -24.55
CA MET A 1 2.81 -5.71 -23.13
C MET A 1 1.52 -5.60 -22.31
N ASN A 2 1.24 -6.55 -21.40
CA ASN A 2 -0.05 -6.58 -20.69
C ASN A 2 -0.07 -5.58 -19.54
N TRP A 3 -0.67 -4.40 -19.76
CA TRP A 3 -0.77 -3.30 -18.81
C TRP A 3 -1.30 -3.73 -17.43
N SER A 4 -2.22 -4.70 -17.39
CA SER A 4 -2.77 -5.27 -16.16
C SER A 4 -1.72 -5.93 -15.25
N ARG A 5 -0.69 -6.57 -15.83
CA ARG A 5 0.41 -7.18 -15.05
C ARG A 5 1.32 -6.12 -14.46
N VAL A 6 1.55 -5.03 -15.20
CA VAL A 6 2.33 -3.89 -14.74
C VAL A 6 1.63 -3.21 -13.56
N LEU A 7 0.32 -2.96 -13.67
CA LEU A 7 -0.51 -2.41 -12.59
C LEU A 7 -0.52 -3.29 -11.33
N GLN A 8 -0.60 -4.62 -11.48
CA GLN A 8 -0.47 -5.55 -10.35
C GLN A 8 0.91 -5.48 -9.70
N GLY A 9 1.97 -5.43 -10.51
CA GLY A 9 3.35 -5.26 -10.03
C GLY A 9 3.51 -3.98 -9.23
N PHE A 10 3.07 -2.84 -9.77
CA PHE A 10 3.11 -1.55 -9.08
C PHE A 10 2.27 -1.54 -7.79
N GLY A 11 1.07 -2.14 -7.80
CA GLY A 11 0.24 -2.25 -6.60
C GLY A 11 0.89 -3.07 -5.49
N GLY A 12 1.49 -4.21 -5.82
CA GLY A 12 2.23 -5.04 -4.87
C GLY A 12 3.49 -4.34 -4.33
N LEU A 13 4.24 -3.66 -5.20
CA LEU A 13 5.42 -2.88 -4.81
C LEU A 13 5.05 -1.71 -3.89
N SER A 14 3.96 -1.00 -4.19
CA SER A 14 3.43 0.09 -3.36
C SER A 14 3.01 -0.40 -1.96
N LEU A 15 2.39 -1.59 -1.88
CA LEU A 15 2.04 -2.22 -0.60
C LEU A 15 3.29 -2.50 0.24
N LEU A 16 4.30 -3.15 -0.36
CA LEU A 16 5.54 -3.48 0.34
C LEU A 16 6.28 -2.22 0.80
N LEU A 17 6.45 -1.24 -0.10
CA LEU A 17 7.10 0.04 0.22
C LEU A 17 6.33 0.80 1.30
N GLY A 18 4.99 0.82 1.22
CA GLY A 18 4.13 1.47 2.21
C GLY A 18 4.27 0.83 3.60
N CYS A 19 4.24 -0.50 3.70
CA CYS A 19 4.44 -1.20 4.96
C CYS A 19 5.83 -0.94 5.56
N ILE A 20 6.88 -0.94 4.73
CA ILE A 20 8.24 -0.63 5.18
C ILE A 20 8.32 0.81 5.70
N ALA A 21 7.71 1.78 5.00
CA ALA A 21 7.71 3.17 5.41
C ALA A 21 6.94 3.38 6.74
N VAL A 22 5.80 2.72 6.92
CA VAL A 22 5.05 2.73 8.19
C VAL A 22 5.89 2.13 9.31
N TRP A 23 6.52 0.98 9.08
CA TRP A 23 7.44 0.37 10.05
C TRP A 23 8.57 1.33 10.45
N TYR A 24 9.17 2.00 9.47
CA TYR A 24 10.23 2.97 9.68
C TYR A 24 9.76 4.20 10.49
N ALA A 25 8.51 4.62 10.30
CA ALA A 25 7.90 5.71 11.07
C ALA A 25 7.81 5.40 12.57
N PHE A 26 7.52 4.14 12.91
CA PHE A 26 7.47 3.67 14.30
C PHE A 26 8.85 3.38 14.89
N GLN A 27 9.84 3.00 14.08
CA GLN A 27 11.22 2.87 14.56
C GLN A 27 11.88 4.23 14.83
N ARG A 28 11.71 5.20 13.93
CA ARG A 28 12.28 6.55 14.08
C ARG A 28 11.29 7.49 14.75
N GLN A 29 10.89 7.15 15.96
CA GLN A 29 9.98 7.98 16.76
C GLN A 29 10.61 9.35 17.04
N LEU A 30 9.80 10.40 16.95
CA LEU A 30 10.14 11.74 17.37
C LEU A 30 9.68 11.88 18.82
N CYS A 31 10.63 11.89 19.75
CA CYS A 31 10.33 12.18 21.15
C CYS A 31 10.41 13.69 21.36
N SER A 32 9.28 14.28 21.74
CA SER A 32 9.24 15.66 22.21
C SER A 32 9.86 15.71 23.62
N GLY A 33 10.54 16.80 23.96
CA GLY A 33 11.29 16.96 25.21
C GLY A 33 10.48 16.84 26.52
N GLY A 34 9.17 16.54 26.44
CA GLY A 34 8.27 16.24 27.56
C GLY A 34 7.91 14.76 27.73
N GLY A 35 8.54 13.83 27.01
CA GLY A 35 8.35 12.38 27.21
C GLY A 35 7.29 11.74 26.30
N GLU A 36 6.61 12.52 25.47
CA GLU A 36 5.70 12.01 24.44
C GLU A 36 6.50 11.66 23.17
N CYS A 37 6.56 10.37 22.85
CA CYS A 37 7.14 9.88 21.59
C CYS A 37 6.02 9.61 20.59
N ALA A 38 6.05 10.31 19.46
CA ALA A 38 5.14 10.10 18.34
C ALA A 38 5.89 9.43 17.17
N PRO A 39 5.21 8.58 16.38
CA PRO A 39 5.79 8.08 15.15
C PRO A 39 6.12 9.23 14.21
N ASN A 40 7.21 9.10 13.45
CA ASN A 40 7.62 10.16 12.56
C ASN A 40 6.64 10.32 11.39
N ILE A 41 5.89 11.40 11.46
CA ILE A 41 4.82 11.78 10.52
C ILE A 41 5.35 11.84 9.07
N VAL A 42 6.61 12.22 8.87
CA VAL A 42 7.26 12.32 7.55
C VAL A 42 7.30 10.96 6.84
N TYR A 43 7.42 9.86 7.57
CA TYR A 43 7.38 8.50 7.01
C TYR A 43 5.99 7.88 7.11
N LEU A 44 5.22 8.24 8.14
CA LEU A 44 3.90 7.66 8.40
C LEU A 44 2.89 8.04 7.30
N ILE A 45 2.77 9.33 6.98
CA ILE A 45 1.79 9.81 5.99
C ILE A 45 2.02 9.18 4.60
N PRO A 46 3.22 9.27 3.99
CA PRO A 46 3.44 8.68 2.67
C PRO A 46 3.38 7.14 2.71
N GLY A 47 3.78 6.52 3.83
CA GLY A 47 3.66 5.07 4.02
C GLY A 47 2.20 4.60 3.98
N VAL A 48 1.32 5.25 4.76
CA VAL A 48 -0.12 4.93 4.78
C VAL A 48 -0.76 5.17 3.42
N LEU A 49 -0.42 6.27 2.75
CA LEU A 49 -0.90 6.57 1.39
C LEU A 49 -0.47 5.48 0.40
N ALA A 50 0.78 5.03 0.44
CA ALA A 50 1.28 3.97 -0.43
C ALA A 50 0.58 2.62 -0.17
N VAL A 51 0.28 2.30 1.09
CA VAL A 51 -0.53 1.12 1.44
C VAL A 51 -1.94 1.24 0.88
N LEU A 52 -2.62 2.37 1.06
CA LEU A 52 -3.97 2.60 0.54
C LEU A 52 -4.05 2.48 -0.99
N LEU A 53 -3.07 3.05 -1.69
CA LEU A 53 -2.94 2.93 -3.15
C LEU A 53 -2.73 1.48 -3.57
N GLY A 54 -1.84 0.75 -2.90
CA GLY A 54 -1.60 -0.66 -3.20
C GLY A 54 -2.80 -1.56 -2.90
N VAL A 55 -3.53 -1.32 -1.79
CA VAL A 55 -4.78 -2.03 -1.46
C VAL A 55 -5.86 -1.75 -2.51
N SER A 56 -6.07 -0.50 -2.90
CA SER A 56 -7.08 -0.15 -3.90
C SER A 56 -6.79 -0.77 -5.27
N LEU A 57 -5.51 -0.78 -5.69
CA LEU A 57 -5.06 -1.49 -6.89
C LEU A 57 -5.27 -3.01 -6.77
N ALA A 58 -4.98 -3.61 -5.62
CA ALA A 58 -5.19 -5.03 -5.37
C ALA A 58 -6.67 -5.41 -5.44
N VAL A 59 -7.55 -4.62 -4.81
CA VAL A 59 -9.00 -4.79 -4.87
C VAL A 59 -9.52 -4.64 -6.31
N PHE A 60 -9.03 -3.65 -7.04
CA PHE A 60 -9.41 -3.44 -8.44
C PHE A 60 -8.99 -4.62 -9.33
N ALA A 61 -7.77 -5.12 -9.15
CA ALA A 61 -7.28 -6.30 -9.86
C ALA A 61 -8.09 -7.56 -9.52
N TYR A 62 -8.44 -7.75 -8.25
CA TYR A 62 -9.28 -8.86 -7.78
C TYR A 62 -10.68 -8.81 -8.40
N ARG A 63 -11.33 -7.63 -8.38
CA ARG A 63 -12.64 -7.40 -9.02
C ARG A 63 -12.61 -7.68 -10.52
N ARG A 64 -11.56 -7.25 -11.22
CA ARG A 64 -11.39 -7.56 -12.65
C ARG A 64 -11.15 -9.05 -12.92
N GLY A 65 -10.44 -9.75 -12.04
CA GLY A 65 -10.27 -11.20 -12.11
C GLY A 65 -11.60 -11.94 -11.97
N LEU A 66 -12.42 -11.55 -10.99
CA LEU A 66 -13.78 -12.07 -10.80
C LEU A 66 -14.67 -11.84 -12.02
N ALA A 67 -14.65 -10.64 -12.61
CA ALA A 67 -15.43 -10.33 -13.80
C ALA A 67 -15.04 -11.21 -15.01
N LYS A 68 -13.74 -11.51 -15.17
CA LYS A 68 -13.27 -12.42 -16.24
C LYS A 68 -13.72 -13.86 -16.02
N ASN A 69 -13.71 -14.32 -14.78
CA ASN A 69 -14.17 -15.66 -14.44
C ASN A 69 -15.69 -15.80 -14.59
N ALA A 70 -16.47 -14.75 -14.34
CA ALA A 70 -17.92 -14.76 -14.50
C ALA A 70 -18.39 -14.88 -15.98
N ILE A 71 -17.58 -14.38 -16.93
CA ILE A 71 -17.90 -14.44 -18.37
C ILE A 71 -17.63 -15.84 -18.97
N GLN A 72 -16.77 -16.65 -18.34
CA GLN A 72 -16.46 -18.01 -18.80
C GLN A 72 -17.50 -19.06 -18.40
N ILE A 73 -18.56 -18.66 -17.69
CA ILE A 73 -19.61 -19.56 -17.19
C ILE A 73 -20.93 -19.41 -17.98
N TRP A 74 -20.94 -18.58 -19.03
CA TRP A 74 -22.07 -18.39 -19.95
C TRP A 74 -21.70 -18.80 -21.37
#